data_AF-A0A9E4H8V1-F1
#
_entry.id   AF-A0A9E4H8V1-F1
#
_cell.length_a   1.000
_cell.length_b   1.000
_cell.length_c   1.000
_cell.angle_alpha   90.00
_cell.angle_beta   90.00
_cell.angle_gamma   90.00
#
_symmetry.space_group_name_H-M   'P 1'
#
loop_
_entity.id
_entity.type
_entity.pdbx_description
1 polymer ?
#
loop_
_entity_poly.entity_id
_entity_poly.type
_entity_poly.pdbx_seq_one_letter_code
_entity_poly.pdbx_strand_id
1 'polypeptide(L)'
;MDQATAVLQDFLPRYNASFAVQPEHPEPAYRPVDPDLRLPELLCFKDTRKVARDNTVKYNWRVLQLLPDQERASYAGKRVEVLERPDGELIVRYEGRRVVTQEPPPRMSALWAGVTAWSPGPELKRVVSSVGDHHISRSQQRHLAALEPMRPAKPVLKPVAGKDAAAKDTTSKASNPWTRTPTPTQLARWKAIRKGRLKGLSLRAISRELGISRVTVRKYAYAEKPPTKKLSAKERAKLMALCKSTAAAN
;
A
#
# COMPACT_ATOMS: atom_id res chain seq x y z
N MET A 1 19.81 26.29 3.27
CA MET A 1 21.17 25.69 3.20
C MET A 1 21.92 26.26 2.01
N ASP A 2 21.31 26.28 0.82
CA ASP A 2 21.96 26.71 -0.43
C ASP A 2 22.54 28.14 -0.39
N GLN A 3 21.85 29.08 0.28
CA GLN A 3 22.35 30.44 0.47
C GLN A 3 23.67 30.51 1.27
N ALA A 4 23.86 29.64 2.27
CA ALA A 4 25.09 29.61 3.06
C ALA A 4 26.27 29.05 2.25
N THR A 5 26.02 28.03 1.42
CA THR A 5 27.02 27.47 0.50
C THR A 5 27.45 28.50 -0.53
N ALA A 6 26.51 29.27 -1.09
CA ALA A 6 26.81 30.34 -2.04
C ALA A 6 27.71 31.43 -1.42
N VAL A 7 27.40 31.86 -0.20
CA VAL A 7 28.25 32.82 0.54
C VAL A 7 29.66 32.27 0.74
N LEU A 8 29.80 30.98 1.06
CA LEU A 8 31.11 30.35 1.28
C LEU A 8 32.00 30.40 0.03
N GLN A 9 31.41 30.16 -1.15
CA GLN A 9 32.11 30.19 -2.44
C GLN A 9 32.69 31.57 -2.74
N ASP A 10 31.95 32.64 -2.43
CA ASP A 10 32.41 34.01 -2.63
C ASP A 10 33.32 34.51 -1.50
N PHE A 11 33.09 34.05 -0.27
CA PHE A 11 33.80 34.48 0.93
C PHE A 11 35.21 33.91 1.00
N LEU A 12 35.40 32.60 0.76
CA LEU A 12 36.70 31.94 0.94
C LEU A 12 37.81 32.59 0.10
N PRO A 13 37.63 32.93 -1.19
CA PRO A 13 38.66 33.62 -1.97
C PRO A 13 39.00 34.99 -1.38
N ARG A 14 37.99 35.78 -0.98
CA ARG A 14 38.20 37.13 -0.40
C ARG A 14 38.89 37.07 0.95
N TYR A 15 38.50 36.10 1.79
CA TYR A 15 39.10 35.87 3.09
C TYR A 15 40.55 35.42 2.94
N ASN A 16 40.82 34.43 2.08
CA ASN A 16 42.18 33.96 1.81
C ASN A 16 43.06 35.08 1.23
N ALA A 17 42.52 35.98 0.40
CA ALA A 17 43.29 37.12 -0.10
C ALA A 17 43.77 38.08 1.01
N SER A 18 43.02 38.18 2.11
CA SER A 18 43.34 39.11 3.22
C SER A 18 44.11 38.44 4.37
N PHE A 19 43.90 37.14 4.58
CA PHE A 19 44.38 36.43 5.77
C PHE A 19 45.25 35.21 5.48
N ALA A 20 45.46 34.82 4.21
CA ALA A 20 46.37 33.72 3.91
C ALA A 20 47.81 34.14 4.24
N VAL A 21 48.47 33.30 5.03
CA VAL A 21 49.89 33.41 5.36
C VAL A 21 50.66 32.55 4.36
N GLN A 22 51.82 33.03 3.91
CA GLN A 22 52.69 32.23 3.06
C GLN A 22 53.11 30.95 3.79
N PRO A 23 52.97 29.77 3.18
CA PRO A 23 53.37 28.53 3.82
C PRO A 23 54.90 28.51 3.98
N GLU A 24 55.37 28.03 5.14
CA GLU A 24 56.80 27.86 5.41
C GLU A 24 57.45 26.86 4.43
N HIS A 25 56.69 25.86 3.99
CA HIS A 25 57.07 24.94 2.93
C HIS A 25 56.02 25.00 1.80
N PRO A 26 56.43 25.33 0.57
CA PRO A 26 55.49 25.44 -0.56
C PRO A 26 55.02 24.07 -1.08
N GLU A 27 55.66 22.99 -0.65
CA GLU A 27 55.28 21.64 -1.02
C GLU A 27 53.98 21.22 -0.32
N PRO A 28 53.05 20.55 -1.02
CA PRO A 28 51.83 20.07 -0.40
C PRO A 28 52.17 19.03 0.68
N ALA A 29 51.76 19.31 1.92
CA ALA A 29 51.92 18.37 3.04
C ALA A 29 51.04 17.11 2.92
N TYR A 30 50.09 17.09 1.98
CA TYR A 30 49.17 15.98 1.76
C TYR A 30 49.74 14.98 0.77
N ARG A 31 49.54 13.69 1.07
CA ARG A 31 49.84 12.62 0.12
C ARG A 31 48.92 12.74 -1.10
N PRO A 32 49.44 12.65 -2.35
CA PRO A 32 48.60 12.60 -3.53
C PRO A 32 47.66 11.39 -3.48
N VAL A 33 46.44 11.57 -3.98
CA VAL A 33 45.48 10.47 -4.08
C VAL A 33 46.01 9.46 -5.08
N ASP A 34 46.00 8.19 -4.69
CA ASP A 34 46.36 7.08 -5.58
C ASP A 34 45.37 7.01 -6.75
N PRO A 35 45.82 7.04 -8.02
CA PRO A 35 44.93 7.02 -9.19
C PRO A 35 44.08 5.74 -9.28
N ASP A 36 44.52 4.64 -8.67
CA ASP A 36 43.76 3.38 -8.67
C ASP A 36 42.65 3.39 -7.60
N LEU A 37 42.68 4.36 -6.68
CA LEU A 37 41.71 4.48 -5.59
C LEU A 37 40.43 5.19 -6.06
N ARG A 38 39.34 4.44 -6.13
CA ARG A 38 38.02 4.99 -6.44
C ARG A 38 37.38 5.64 -5.20
N LEU A 39 37.70 6.91 -4.97
CA LEU A 39 37.14 7.71 -3.86
C LEU A 39 35.61 7.64 -3.72
N PRO A 40 34.79 7.69 -4.79
CA PRO A 40 33.33 7.61 -4.65
C PRO A 40 32.82 6.25 -4.13
N GLU A 41 33.61 5.19 -4.25
CA GLU A 41 33.30 3.87 -3.68
C GLU A 41 33.82 3.71 -2.24
N LEU A 42 34.82 4.51 -1.87
CA LEU A 42 35.42 4.50 -0.54
C LEU A 42 34.66 5.42 0.43
N LEU A 43 34.43 6.67 0.02
CA LEU A 43 33.79 7.73 0.79
C LEU A 43 32.27 7.73 0.56
N CYS A 44 31.63 6.60 0.85
CA CYS A 44 30.18 6.43 0.72
C CYS A 44 29.59 5.78 1.98
N PHE A 45 28.30 6.02 2.21
CA PHE A 45 27.57 5.34 3.28
C PHE A 45 27.17 3.94 2.80
N LYS A 46 27.54 2.92 3.57
CA LYS A 46 27.30 1.51 3.21
C LYS A 46 26.28 0.90 4.16
N ASP A 47 25.19 0.39 3.60
CA ASP A 47 24.07 -0.14 4.38
C ASP A 47 23.59 -1.48 3.81
N THR A 48 23.56 -2.51 4.64
CA THR A 48 23.05 -3.82 4.22
C THR A 48 21.53 -3.89 4.32
N ARG A 49 20.85 -4.20 3.21
CA ARG A 49 19.39 -4.32 3.14
C ARG A 49 18.97 -5.67 2.57
N LYS A 50 17.82 -6.18 3.03
CA LYS A 50 17.20 -7.39 2.48
C LYS A 50 16.28 -7.00 1.33
N VAL A 51 16.44 -7.65 0.19
CA VAL A 51 15.59 -7.45 -1.00
C VAL A 51 14.20 -8.03 -0.75
N ALA A 52 13.17 -7.26 -1.05
CA ALA A 52 11.78 -7.66 -0.95
C ALA A 52 11.39 -8.69 -2.04
N ARG A 53 10.20 -9.28 -1.92
CA ARG A 53 9.72 -10.32 -2.85
C ARG A 53 9.47 -9.80 -4.27
N ASP A 54 9.19 -8.51 -4.41
CA ASP A 54 9.05 -7.81 -5.69
C ASP A 54 10.40 -7.36 -6.29
N ASN A 55 11.51 -7.90 -5.76
CA ASN A 55 12.88 -7.56 -6.17
C ASN A 55 13.24 -6.07 -5.97
N THR A 56 12.62 -5.43 -4.96
CA THR A 56 12.91 -4.04 -4.58
C THR A 56 13.71 -3.94 -3.28
N VAL A 57 14.45 -2.84 -3.13
CA VAL A 57 15.13 -2.45 -1.89
C VAL A 57 14.66 -1.07 -1.49
N LYS A 58 14.38 -0.89 -0.19
CA LYS A 58 13.99 0.40 0.38
C LYS A 58 15.18 1.01 1.10
N TYR A 59 15.47 2.28 0.81
CA TYR A 59 16.57 3.02 1.39
C TYR A 59 16.25 4.52 1.43
N ASN A 60 16.36 5.17 2.59
CA ASN A 60 16.13 6.62 2.78
C ASN A 60 14.93 7.17 1.97
N TRP A 61 13.75 6.57 2.17
CA TRP A 61 12.48 6.93 1.50
C TRP A 61 12.41 6.67 -0.01
N ARG A 62 13.51 6.24 -0.63
CA ARG A 62 13.56 5.78 -2.02
C ARG A 62 13.36 4.27 -2.07
N VAL A 63 12.81 3.81 -3.18
CA VAL A 63 12.67 2.40 -3.50
C VAL A 63 13.43 2.16 -4.80
N LEU A 64 14.30 1.17 -4.80
CA LEU A 64 15.10 0.79 -5.96
C LEU A 64 14.65 -0.58 -6.43
N GLN A 65 14.30 -0.71 -7.71
CA GLN A 65 14.04 -1.98 -8.36
C GLN A 65 15.36 -2.56 -8.86
N LEU A 66 15.70 -3.77 -8.42
CA LEU A 66 16.86 -4.49 -8.93
C LEU A 66 16.44 -5.16 -10.25
N LEU A 67 17.25 -4.96 -11.29
CA LEU A 67 17.07 -5.61 -12.56
C LEU A 67 17.69 -7.01 -12.55
N PRO A 68 17.14 -7.96 -13.33
CA PRO A 68 17.79 -9.24 -13.54
C PRO A 68 19.14 -9.04 -14.24
N ASP A 69 20.10 -9.89 -13.89
CA ASP A 69 21.41 -9.95 -14.53
C ASP A 69 21.62 -11.35 -15.15
N GLN A 70 22.67 -11.52 -15.95
CA GLN A 70 22.99 -12.78 -16.62
C GLN A 70 23.16 -13.94 -15.62
N GLU A 71 23.69 -13.67 -14.43
CA GLU A 71 23.86 -14.67 -13.38
C GLU A 71 22.58 -14.97 -12.61
N ARG A 72 21.64 -14.03 -12.58
CA ARG A 72 20.50 -14.11 -11.67
C ARG A 72 19.28 -13.35 -12.17
N ALA A 73 18.21 -14.10 -12.40
CA ALA A 73 16.90 -13.55 -12.75
C ALA A 73 16.21 -12.78 -11.59
N SER A 74 16.58 -13.04 -10.32
CA SER A 74 15.98 -12.37 -9.16
C SER A 74 16.89 -12.38 -7.93
N TYR A 75 16.91 -11.23 -7.23
CA TYR A 75 17.61 -11.03 -5.96
C TYR A 75 16.65 -11.09 -4.76
N ALA A 76 15.38 -11.47 -4.95
CA ALA A 76 14.39 -11.53 -3.88
C ALA A 76 14.86 -12.34 -2.67
N GLY A 77 14.77 -11.75 -1.47
CA GLY A 77 15.17 -12.37 -0.21
C GLY A 77 16.67 -12.37 0.09
N LYS A 78 17.53 -11.94 -0.86
CA LYS A 78 18.96 -11.80 -0.65
C LYS A 78 19.30 -10.55 0.14
N ARG A 79 20.51 -10.50 0.70
CA ARG A 79 21.09 -9.32 1.35
C ARG A 79 22.00 -8.64 0.34
N VAL A 80 21.77 -7.35 0.13
CA VAL A 80 22.56 -6.50 -0.76
C VAL A 80 23.10 -5.32 0.02
N GLU A 81 24.20 -4.74 -0.45
CA GLU A 81 24.79 -3.52 0.07
C GLU A 81 24.29 -2.33 -0.75
N VAL A 82 23.69 -1.36 -0.09
CA VAL A 82 23.31 -0.08 -0.69
C VAL A 82 24.37 0.94 -0.31
N LEU A 83 24.95 1.57 -1.33
CA LEU A 83 26.00 2.57 -1.23
C LEU A 83 25.38 3.92 -1.59
N GLU A 84 25.33 4.84 -0.63
CA GLU A 84 24.94 6.23 -0.86
C GLU A 84 26.20 7.09 -0.99
N ARG A 85 26.40 7.62 -2.19
CA ARG A 85 27.49 8.57 -2.45
C ARG A 85 27.19 9.94 -1.83
N PRO A 86 28.22 10.78 -1.60
CA PRO A 86 28.03 12.14 -1.11
C PRO A 86 27.10 12.98 -2.01
N ASP A 87 27.06 12.67 -3.30
CA ASP A 87 26.19 13.31 -4.29
C ASP A 87 24.72 12.85 -4.20
N GLY A 88 24.41 11.87 -3.34
CA GLY A 88 23.08 11.27 -3.20
C GLY A 88 22.73 10.21 -4.26
N GLU A 89 23.68 9.81 -5.10
CA GLU A 89 23.54 8.66 -5.99
C GLU A 89 23.54 7.36 -5.18
N LEU A 90 22.60 6.46 -5.48
CA LEU A 90 22.50 5.17 -4.84
C LEU A 90 23.02 4.06 -5.76
N ILE A 91 23.94 3.25 -5.26
CA ILE A 91 24.48 2.09 -5.96
C ILE A 91 24.20 0.85 -5.14
N VAL A 92 23.71 -0.22 -5.77
CA VAL A 92 23.48 -1.50 -5.10
C VAL A 92 24.56 -2.49 -5.50
N ARG A 93 25.18 -3.14 -4.52
CA ARG A 93 26.12 -4.25 -4.73
C ARG A 93 25.61 -5.55 -4.11
N TYR A 94 25.86 -6.64 -4.80
CA TYR A 94 25.63 -7.99 -4.33
C TYR A 94 26.92 -8.79 -4.51
N GLU A 95 27.46 -9.38 -3.44
CA GLU A 95 28.69 -10.19 -3.48
C GLU A 95 29.86 -9.49 -4.21
N GLY A 96 30.02 -8.18 -3.95
CA GLY A 96 31.07 -7.36 -4.57
C GLY A 96 30.77 -6.86 -5.99
N ARG A 97 29.69 -7.31 -6.64
CA ARG A 97 29.29 -6.89 -8.00
C ARG A 97 28.22 -5.82 -7.97
N ARG A 98 28.27 -4.87 -8.91
CA ARG A 98 27.25 -3.82 -9.05
C ARG A 98 26.00 -4.41 -9.72
N VAL A 99 24.85 -4.27 -9.07
CA VAL A 99 23.54 -4.65 -9.62
C VAL A 99 22.93 -3.43 -10.28
N VAL A 100 22.39 -3.60 -11.50
CA VAL A 100 21.69 -2.52 -12.20
C VAL A 100 20.37 -2.25 -11.49
N THR A 101 20.12 -0.98 -11.21
CA THR A 101 18.91 -0.52 -10.51
C THR A 101 18.17 0.53 -11.30
N GLN A 102 16.85 0.53 -11.19
CA GLN A 102 15.98 1.55 -11.75
C GLN A 102 14.93 1.99 -10.73
N GLU A 103 14.25 3.09 -11.02
CA GLU A 103 13.05 3.47 -10.27
C GLU A 103 11.96 2.40 -10.50
N PRO A 104 11.30 1.90 -9.44
CA PRO A 104 10.26 0.90 -9.60
C PRO A 104 9.10 1.48 -10.41
N PRO A 105 8.47 0.66 -11.26
CA PRO A 105 7.29 1.10 -11.97
C PRO A 105 6.20 1.52 -10.97
N PRO A 106 5.38 2.53 -11.32
CA PRO A 106 4.26 2.93 -10.49
C PRO A 106 3.38 1.72 -10.21
N ARG A 107 3.01 1.56 -8.93
CA ARG A 107 2.13 0.46 -8.52
C ARG A 107 0.87 0.46 -9.36
N MET A 108 0.35 -0.72 -9.68
CA MET A 108 -0.91 -0.86 -10.43
C MET A 108 -1.99 0.07 -9.91
N SER A 109 -2.18 0.20 -8.58
CA SER A 109 -3.17 1.09 -7.99
C SER A 109 -3.05 2.57 -8.42
N ALA A 110 -1.83 3.05 -8.67
CA ALA A 110 -1.59 4.39 -9.21
C ALA A 110 -1.95 4.49 -10.69
N LEU A 111 -1.68 3.44 -11.48
CA LEU A 111 -2.09 3.37 -12.88
C LEU A 111 -3.63 3.33 -13.04
N TRP A 112 -4.32 2.55 -12.19
CA TRP A 112 -5.79 2.47 -12.19
C TRP A 112 -6.47 3.77 -11.75
N ALA A 113 -5.78 4.66 -11.05
CA ALA A 113 -6.32 5.97 -10.66
C ALA A 113 -6.51 6.92 -11.86
N GLY A 114 -5.73 6.75 -12.94
CA GLY A 114 -5.91 7.50 -14.20
C GLY A 114 -6.88 6.82 -15.18
N VAL A 115 -7.00 5.50 -15.15
CA VAL A 115 -7.83 4.71 -16.07
C VAL A 115 -9.34 4.82 -15.78
N THR A 116 -9.76 5.38 -14.63
CA THR A 116 -11.18 5.61 -14.34
C THR A 116 -11.88 6.55 -15.32
N ALA A 117 -11.14 7.26 -16.18
CA ALA A 117 -11.69 8.14 -17.22
C ALA A 117 -11.81 7.47 -18.61
N TRP A 118 -11.35 6.22 -18.80
CA TRP A 118 -11.49 5.55 -20.10
C TRP A 118 -12.97 5.20 -20.36
N SER A 119 -13.58 5.92 -21.30
CA SER A 119 -14.85 5.52 -21.92
C SER A 119 -14.56 4.89 -23.28
N PRO A 120 -15.20 3.77 -23.64
CA PRO A 120 -15.13 3.27 -25.00
C PRO A 120 -15.63 4.36 -25.96
N GLY A 121 -14.90 4.57 -27.06
CA GLY A 121 -15.29 5.48 -28.12
C GLY A 121 -16.67 5.10 -28.70
N PRO A 122 -17.35 6.03 -29.38
CA PRO A 122 -18.70 5.81 -29.91
C PRO A 122 -18.77 4.60 -30.87
N GLU A 123 -17.71 4.31 -31.61
CA GLU A 123 -17.61 3.09 -32.44
C GLU A 123 -17.64 1.80 -31.64
N LEU A 124 -16.83 1.69 -30.58
CA LEU A 124 -16.80 0.49 -29.74
C LEU A 124 -18.12 0.27 -29.03
N LYS A 125 -18.81 1.35 -28.64
CA LYS A 125 -20.19 1.26 -28.12
C LYS A 125 -21.15 0.74 -29.19
N ARG A 126 -21.04 1.24 -30.42
CA ARG A 126 -21.86 0.83 -31.57
C ARG A 126 -21.65 -0.64 -31.95
N VAL A 127 -20.39 -1.09 -31.97
CA VAL A 127 -20.00 -2.49 -32.22
C VAL A 127 -20.48 -3.41 -31.10
N VAL A 128 -20.32 -3.02 -29.83
CA VAL A 128 -20.85 -3.81 -28.70
C VAL A 128 -22.38 -3.87 -28.72
N SER A 129 -23.07 -2.78 -29.11
CA SER A 129 -24.52 -2.80 -29.27
C SER A 129 -24.99 -3.62 -30.48
N SER A 130 -24.24 -3.66 -31.58
CA SER A 130 -24.59 -4.47 -32.77
C SER A 130 -24.30 -5.97 -32.58
N VAL A 131 -23.50 -6.33 -31.58
CA VAL A 131 -23.31 -7.72 -31.15
C VAL A 131 -24.50 -8.24 -30.32
N GLY A 132 -25.44 -7.36 -29.92
CA GLY A 132 -26.66 -7.73 -29.20
C GLY A 132 -27.70 -8.51 -30.02
N ASP A 133 -27.61 -8.50 -31.35
CA ASP A 133 -28.64 -9.05 -32.24
C ASP A 133 -28.28 -10.40 -32.87
N HIS A 134 -27.10 -10.96 -32.58
CA HIS A 134 -26.76 -12.31 -33.01
C HIS A 134 -27.15 -13.31 -31.92
N HIS A 135 -27.94 -14.33 -32.28
CA HIS A 135 -28.33 -15.39 -31.34
C HIS A 135 -27.05 -15.97 -30.71
N ILE A 136 -26.84 -15.70 -29.42
CA ILE A 136 -25.73 -16.31 -28.69
C ILE A 136 -26.19 -17.73 -28.40
N SER A 137 -25.49 -18.74 -28.92
CA SER A 137 -25.85 -20.13 -28.64
C SER A 137 -25.74 -20.39 -27.12
N ARG A 138 -26.47 -21.37 -26.58
CA ARG A 138 -26.41 -21.69 -25.14
C ARG A 138 -24.99 -22.03 -24.66
N SER A 139 -24.10 -22.51 -25.54
CA SER A 139 -22.70 -22.79 -25.19
C SER A 139 -21.88 -21.51 -25.09
N GLN A 140 -22.13 -20.55 -25.97
CA GLN A 140 -21.48 -19.24 -25.95
C GLN A 140 -21.96 -18.41 -24.74
N GLN A 141 -23.24 -18.51 -24.35
CA GLN A 141 -23.77 -17.90 -23.11
C GLN A 141 -23.07 -18.46 -21.86
N ARG A 142 -22.76 -19.76 -21.82
CA ARG A 142 -22.01 -20.38 -20.72
C ARG A 142 -20.56 -19.90 -20.65
N HIS A 143 -19.90 -19.76 -21.80
CA HIS A 143 -18.54 -19.20 -21.87
C HIS A 143 -18.50 -17.71 -21.48
N LEU A 144 -19.50 -16.92 -21.86
CA LEU A 144 -19.62 -15.51 -21.44
C LEU A 144 -19.89 -15.36 -19.94
N ALA A 145 -20.79 -16.16 -19.38
CA ALA A 145 -21.05 -16.18 -17.92
C ALA A 145 -19.82 -16.64 -17.11
N ALA A 146 -18.95 -17.46 -17.69
CA ALA A 146 -17.68 -17.84 -17.08
C ALA A 146 -16.62 -16.71 -17.09
N LEU A 147 -16.78 -15.69 -17.96
CA LEU A 147 -15.89 -14.53 -18.06
C LEU A 147 -16.35 -13.32 -17.23
N GLU A 148 -17.59 -13.31 -16.73
CA GLU A 148 -18.12 -12.24 -15.87
C GLU A 148 -17.44 -12.04 -14.49
N PRO A 149 -16.76 -13.01 -13.85
CA PRO A 149 -16.10 -12.73 -12.57
C PRO A 149 -14.78 -11.95 -12.71
N MET A 150 -14.35 -11.58 -13.92
CA MET A 150 -13.07 -10.91 -14.19
C MET A 150 -13.21 -9.48 -14.74
N ARG A 151 -14.39 -8.84 -14.64
CA ARG A 151 -14.45 -7.38 -14.77
C ARG A 151 -13.97 -6.75 -13.46
N PRO A 152 -12.88 -5.94 -13.45
CA PRO A 152 -12.54 -5.19 -12.26
C PRO A 152 -13.71 -4.27 -11.94
N ALA A 153 -14.27 -4.42 -10.74
CA ALA A 153 -15.24 -3.48 -10.21
C ALA A 153 -14.66 -2.06 -10.36
N LYS A 154 -15.41 -1.15 -11.01
CA LYS A 154 -15.04 0.26 -11.13
C LYS A 154 -14.48 0.75 -9.79
N PRO A 155 -13.29 1.38 -9.73
CA PRO A 155 -12.80 1.96 -8.50
C PRO A 155 -13.75 3.10 -8.12
N VAL A 156 -14.59 2.88 -7.11
CA VAL A 156 -15.30 3.97 -6.45
C VAL A 156 -14.27 4.65 -5.56
N LEU A 157 -13.48 5.56 -6.14
CA LEU A 157 -12.78 6.58 -5.38
C LEU A 157 -13.87 7.49 -4.81
N LYS A 158 -14.07 7.41 -3.48
CA LYS A 158 -14.82 8.45 -2.76
C LYS A 158 -13.93 9.70 -2.74
N PRO A 159 -14.36 10.86 -3.24
CA PRO A 159 -13.61 12.08 -3.06
C PRO A 159 -13.60 12.41 -1.56
N VAL A 160 -12.41 12.75 -1.06
CA VAL A 160 -12.24 13.40 0.23
C VAL A 160 -12.49 14.88 -0.01
N ALA A 161 -13.69 15.36 0.33
CA ALA A 161 -13.99 16.76 0.58
C ALA A 161 -15.19 16.83 1.53
N GLY A 162 -15.16 17.83 2.42
CA GLY A 162 -15.93 17.88 3.65
C GLY A 162 -17.45 17.98 3.51
N LYS A 163 -18.08 17.83 4.69
CA LYS A 163 -19.40 18.32 5.11
C LYS A 163 -20.41 18.57 3.99
N ASP A 164 -21.41 17.72 3.89
CA ASP A 164 -22.76 18.05 4.38
C ASP A 164 -23.69 16.84 4.26
N ALA A 165 -24.69 16.83 5.14
CA ALA A 165 -25.63 15.75 5.33
C ALA A 165 -26.54 15.56 4.11
N ALA A 166 -26.48 14.39 3.48
CA ALA A 166 -27.57 13.91 2.63
C ALA A 166 -27.62 12.38 2.68
N ALA A 167 -28.77 11.87 3.13
CA ALA A 167 -29.09 10.46 3.27
C ALA A 167 -28.90 9.70 1.95
N LYS A 168 -28.18 8.56 2.00
CA LYS A 168 -28.19 7.57 0.92
C LYS A 168 -28.83 6.30 1.45
N ASP A 169 -29.93 5.93 0.82
CA ASP A 169 -30.69 4.70 1.05
C ASP A 169 -29.77 3.47 0.95
N THR A 170 -29.66 2.77 2.08
CA THR A 170 -28.94 1.51 2.16
C THR A 170 -29.85 0.41 1.63
N THR A 171 -29.54 -0.16 0.46
CA THR A 171 -30.06 -1.48 0.08
C THR A 171 -29.63 -2.47 1.16
N SER A 172 -30.56 -2.89 2.00
CA SER A 172 -30.29 -3.78 3.14
C SER A 172 -29.79 -5.12 2.62
N LYS A 173 -28.48 -5.36 2.73
CA LYS A 173 -27.86 -6.66 2.45
C LYS A 173 -28.56 -7.70 3.33
N ALA A 174 -29.29 -8.63 2.72
CA ALA A 174 -30.06 -9.66 3.42
C ALA A 174 -29.18 -10.36 4.47
N SER A 175 -29.64 -10.40 5.71
CA SER A 175 -28.89 -11.01 6.82
C SER A 175 -28.68 -12.49 6.53
N ASN A 176 -27.42 -12.96 6.61
CA ASN A 176 -27.11 -14.38 6.51
C ASN A 176 -27.91 -15.16 7.57
N PRO A 177 -28.81 -16.10 7.19
CA PRO A 177 -29.67 -16.81 8.13
C PRO A 177 -28.89 -17.75 9.07
N TRP A 178 -27.62 -18.03 8.77
CA TRP A 178 -26.78 -18.97 9.51
C TRP A 178 -25.93 -18.33 10.63
N THR A 179 -26.18 -17.07 10.99
CA THR A 179 -25.47 -16.38 12.07
C THR A 179 -26.25 -16.45 13.39
N ARG A 180 -25.56 -16.67 14.51
CA ARG A 180 -26.19 -16.60 15.84
C ARG A 180 -26.70 -15.18 16.12
N THR A 181 -27.74 -15.10 16.95
CA THR A 181 -28.17 -13.83 17.56
C THR A 181 -27.06 -13.32 18.51
N PRO A 182 -26.82 -12.00 18.56
CA PRO A 182 -25.80 -11.44 19.42
C PRO A 182 -26.17 -11.64 20.88
N THR A 183 -25.18 -11.96 21.72
CA THR A 183 -25.43 -12.06 23.17
C THR A 183 -25.73 -10.67 23.75
N PRO A 184 -26.46 -10.57 24.88
CA PRO A 184 -26.75 -9.28 25.52
C PRO A 184 -25.48 -8.45 25.78
N THR A 185 -24.41 -9.10 26.22
CA THR A 185 -23.09 -8.47 26.45
C THR A 185 -22.46 -7.95 25.16
N GLN A 186 -22.58 -8.67 24.04
CA GLN A 186 -22.08 -8.22 22.74
C GLN A 186 -22.85 -6.99 22.24
N LEU A 187 -24.17 -6.98 22.45
CA LEU A 187 -25.02 -5.85 22.09
C LEU A 187 -24.68 -4.61 22.95
N ALA A 188 -24.55 -4.77 24.26
CA ALA A 188 -24.17 -3.70 25.18
C ALA A 188 -22.80 -3.11 24.83
N ARG A 189 -21.82 -3.98 24.57
CA ARG A 189 -20.47 -3.60 24.14
C ARG A 189 -20.47 -2.81 22.83
N TRP A 190 -21.22 -3.30 21.84
CA TRP A 190 -21.33 -2.64 20.54
C TRP A 190 -21.99 -1.26 20.65
N LYS A 191 -23.08 -1.16 21.43
CA LYS A 191 -23.77 0.11 21.73
C LYS A 191 -22.84 1.11 22.43
N ALA A 192 -22.08 0.65 23.44
CA ALA A 192 -21.15 1.49 24.18
C ALA A 192 -20.02 2.04 23.30
N ILE A 193 -19.44 1.21 22.43
CA ILE A 193 -18.39 1.65 21.48
C ILE A 193 -18.94 2.65 20.47
N ARG A 194 -20.18 2.45 19.98
CA ARG A 194 -20.84 3.38 19.06
C ARG A 194 -21.16 4.72 19.73
N LYS A 195 -21.59 4.70 21.00
CA LYS A 195 -21.77 5.91 21.82
C LYS A 195 -20.45 6.68 21.99
N GLY A 196 -19.34 5.99 22.28
CA GLY A 196 -18.01 6.62 22.35
C GLY A 196 -17.56 7.25 21.04
N ARG A 197 -17.86 6.61 19.89
CA ARG A 197 -17.59 7.16 18.56
C ARG A 197 -18.43 8.41 18.25
N LEU A 198 -19.72 8.41 18.64
CA LEU A 198 -20.61 9.57 18.49
C LEU A 198 -20.14 10.76 19.33
N LYS A 199 -19.58 10.50 20.52
CA LYS A 199 -18.93 11.52 21.35
C LYS A 199 -17.57 12.01 20.81
N GLY A 200 -17.11 11.51 19.66
CA GLY A 200 -15.83 11.92 19.05
C GLY A 200 -14.58 11.33 19.70
N LEU A 201 -14.70 10.36 20.62
CA LEU A 201 -13.53 9.76 21.26
C LEU A 201 -12.70 8.93 20.28
N SER A 202 -11.38 8.97 20.46
CA SER A 202 -10.46 8.07 19.75
C SER A 202 -10.67 6.61 20.18
N LEU A 203 -10.33 5.65 19.32
CA LEU A 203 -10.43 4.22 19.65
C LEU A 203 -9.62 3.84 20.91
N ARG A 204 -8.52 4.58 21.18
CA ARG A 204 -7.69 4.40 22.38
C ARG A 204 -8.39 4.93 23.63
N ALA A 205 -9.09 6.05 23.54
CA ALA A 205 -9.86 6.60 24.65
C ALA A 205 -11.09 5.73 24.99
N ILE A 206 -11.84 5.28 23.98
CA ILE A 206 -12.95 4.33 24.15
C ILE A 206 -12.48 3.02 24.83
N SER A 207 -11.29 2.54 24.46
CA SER A 207 -10.69 1.35 25.06
C SER A 207 -10.41 1.54 26.56
N ARG A 208 -9.91 2.71 26.98
CA ARG A 208 -9.65 3.03 28.38
C ARG A 208 -10.93 3.26 29.17
N GLU A 209 -11.89 3.99 28.61
CA GLU A 209 -13.18 4.31 29.25
C GLU A 209 -14.02 3.06 29.50
N LEU A 210 -14.03 2.11 28.56
CA LEU A 210 -14.85 0.89 28.67
C LEU A 210 -14.09 -0.31 29.29
N GLY A 211 -12.82 -0.17 29.64
CA GLY A 211 -12.00 -1.28 30.15
C GLY A 211 -11.84 -2.45 29.16
N ILE A 212 -11.89 -2.16 27.86
CA ILE A 212 -11.92 -3.17 26.80
C ILE A 212 -10.65 -3.11 25.97
N SER A 213 -10.11 -4.27 25.56
CA SER A 213 -8.96 -4.32 24.64
C SER A 213 -9.21 -3.54 23.34
N ARG A 214 -8.18 -2.78 22.92
CA ARG A 214 -8.20 -1.94 21.71
C ARG A 214 -8.52 -2.73 20.43
N VAL A 215 -8.07 -3.98 20.35
CA VAL A 215 -8.40 -4.90 19.24
C VAL A 215 -9.91 -5.11 19.13
N THR A 216 -10.58 -5.27 20.26
CA THR A 216 -12.03 -5.46 20.26
C THR A 216 -12.78 -4.17 19.94
N VAL A 217 -12.31 -3.01 20.44
CA VAL A 217 -12.86 -1.71 20.04
C VAL A 217 -12.77 -1.55 18.52
N ARG A 218 -11.60 -1.85 17.93
CA ARG A 218 -11.39 -1.78 16.47
C ARG A 218 -12.33 -2.73 15.71
N LYS A 219 -12.50 -3.97 16.19
CA LYS A 219 -13.39 -4.97 15.57
C LYS A 219 -14.86 -4.51 15.55
N TYR A 220 -15.32 -3.84 16.60
CA TYR A 220 -16.72 -3.43 16.75
C TYR A 220 -17.01 -2.03 16.17
N ALA A 221 -16.03 -1.13 16.12
CA ALA A 221 -16.22 0.26 15.69
C ALA A 221 -16.61 0.42 14.22
N TYR A 222 -16.21 -0.53 13.36
CA TYR A 222 -16.51 -0.52 11.92
C TYR A 222 -17.59 -1.53 11.54
N ALA A 223 -18.16 -2.26 12.50
CA ALA A 223 -19.15 -3.29 12.23
C ALA A 223 -20.58 -2.69 12.21
N GLU A 224 -21.32 -2.91 11.12
CA GLU A 224 -22.72 -2.49 10.97
C GLU A 224 -23.68 -3.21 11.94
N LYS A 225 -23.30 -4.43 12.35
CA LYS A 225 -24.00 -5.27 13.32
C LYS A 225 -22.97 -5.87 14.30
N PRO A 226 -23.34 -6.18 15.55
CA PRO A 226 -22.42 -6.82 16.49
C PRO A 226 -21.88 -8.14 15.88
N PRO A 227 -20.54 -8.35 15.88
CA PRO A 227 -19.95 -9.52 15.24
C PRO A 227 -20.30 -10.81 15.98
N THR A 228 -21.15 -11.64 15.39
CA THR A 228 -21.54 -12.96 15.91
C THR A 228 -20.81 -14.11 15.22
N LYS A 229 -20.77 -15.28 15.87
CA LYS A 229 -20.23 -16.50 15.27
C LYS A 229 -21.28 -17.17 14.38
N LYS A 230 -20.82 -17.92 13.37
CA LYS A 230 -21.69 -18.80 12.57
C LYS A 230 -22.22 -19.95 13.44
N LEU A 231 -23.44 -20.40 13.18
CA LEU A 231 -24.00 -21.63 13.78
C LEU A 231 -23.15 -22.84 13.40
N SER A 232 -22.96 -23.77 14.35
CA SER A 232 -22.28 -25.05 14.11
C SER A 232 -23.11 -25.98 13.22
N ALA A 233 -22.49 -26.99 12.61
CA ALA A 233 -23.19 -27.94 11.74
C ALA A 233 -24.36 -28.64 12.47
N LYS A 234 -24.15 -29.04 13.73
CA LYS A 234 -25.18 -29.65 14.59
C LYS A 234 -26.34 -28.70 14.87
N GLU A 235 -26.04 -27.42 15.12
CA GLU A 235 -27.06 -26.39 15.36
C GLU A 235 -27.86 -26.09 14.09
N ARG A 236 -27.21 -26.03 12.93
CA ARG A 236 -27.89 -25.86 11.63
C ARG A 236 -28.83 -27.02 11.33
N ALA A 237 -28.38 -28.25 11.55
CA ALA A 237 -29.22 -29.44 11.36
C ALA A 237 -30.46 -29.42 12.27
N LYS A 238 -30.29 -29.04 13.54
CA LYS A 238 -31.40 -28.90 14.49
C LYS A 238 -32.40 -27.81 14.08
N LEU A 239 -31.91 -26.66 13.61
CA LEU A 239 -32.75 -25.54 13.15
C LEU A 239 -33.53 -25.89 11.88
N MET A 240 -32.90 -26.61 10.95
CA MET A 240 -33.56 -27.12 9.74
C MET A 240 -34.62 -28.16 10.05
N ALA A 241 -34.39 -29.03 11.04
CA ALA A 241 -35.41 -29.98 11.50
C ALA A 241 -36.62 -29.27 12.12
N LEU A 242 -36.39 -28.22 12.92
CA LEU A 242 -37.44 -27.40 13.52
C LEU A 242 -38.28 -26.65 12.47
N CYS A 243 -37.64 -26.11 11.43
CA CYS A 243 -38.33 -25.44 10.33
C CYS A 243 -39.14 -26.42 9.45
N LYS A 244 -38.68 -27.67 9.30
CA LYS A 244 -39.45 -28.72 8.61
C LYS A 244 -40.68 -29.14 9.41
N SER A 245 -40.58 -29.24 10.74
CA SER A 245 -41.74 -29.59 11.57
C SER A 245 -42.79 -28.49 11.63
N THR A 246 -42.40 -27.21 11.59
CA THR A 246 -43.37 -26.09 11.56
C THR A 246 -44.01 -25.90 10.19
N ALA A 247 -43.33 -26.27 9.10
CA ALA A 247 -43.91 -26.25 7.75
C ALA A 247 -44.90 -27.40 7.48
N ALA A 248 -44.89 -28.46 8.31
CA ALA A 248 -45.82 -29.58 8.22
C ALA A 248 -47.05 -29.44 9.13
N ALA A 249 -47.07 -28.44 10.00
CA ALA A 249 -48.15 -28.18 10.96
C ALA A 249 -49.07 -27.00 10.55
N ASN A 250 -48.79 -26.37 9.41
CA ASN A 250 -49.63 -25.37 8.73
C ASN A 250 -50.10 -25.95 7.40
#